data_AF-A0A7R9LWA8-F1
#
_entry.id   AF-A0A7R9LWA8-F1
#
_cell.length_a   1.000
_cell.length_b   1.000
_cell.length_c   1.000
_cell.angle_alpha   90.00
_cell.angle_beta   90.00
_cell.angle_gamma   90.00
#
_symmetry.space_group_name_H-M   'P 1'
#
loop_
_entity.id
_entity.type
_entity.pdbx_description
1 polymer ?
#
loop_
_entity_poly.entity_id
_entity_poly.type
_entity_poly.pdbx_seq_one_letter_code
_entity_poly.pdbx_strand_id
1 'polypeptide(L)'
;MLSDETMIFVNTIGLSLQVLYLIWFYAFTGKRGPLNRQIGYLLVILASVSMVVESRSDPTYLAGLLACMASLLCCSAPLVGVGEVLRTKSSEKLPFVLIASSFVVSLMWLLYGLVINDQFVSVTNGIAVLISTVQLSLFVIYPTKAKT
;
A
#
# COMPACT_ATOMS: atom_id res chain seq x y z
N MET A 1 12.56 7.49 -14.92
CA MET A 1 11.27 7.04 -14.37
C MET A 1 10.68 5.86 -15.14
N LEU A 2 10.36 5.95 -16.44
CA LEU A 2 9.72 4.86 -17.20
C LEU A 2 10.55 3.58 -17.43
N SER A 3 11.86 3.61 -17.20
CA SER A 3 12.77 2.45 -17.40
C SER A 3 13.44 2.00 -16.10
N ASP A 4 12.83 2.29 -14.96
CA ASP A 4 13.31 1.75 -13.69
C ASP A 4 12.97 0.26 -13.61
N GLU A 5 13.93 -0.56 -14.04
CA GLU A 5 13.78 -2.02 -14.07
C GLU A 5 13.50 -2.60 -12.68
N THR A 6 14.06 -2.00 -11.63
CA THR A 6 13.86 -2.47 -10.25
C THR A 6 12.42 -2.24 -9.82
N MET A 7 11.88 -1.06 -10.08
CA MET A 7 10.49 -0.73 -9.77
C MET A 7 9.51 -1.58 -10.58
N ILE A 8 9.75 -1.74 -11.88
CA ILE A 8 8.92 -2.58 -12.74
C ILE A 8 8.95 -4.02 -12.24
N PHE A 9 10.13 -4.57 -11.92
CA PHE A 9 10.29 -5.95 -11.49
C PHE A 9 9.54 -6.26 -10.19
N VAL A 10 9.73 -5.44 -9.14
CA VAL A 10 9.08 -5.67 -7.84
C VAL A 10 7.56 -5.52 -7.94
N ASN A 11 7.07 -4.51 -8.65
CA ASN A 11 5.64 -4.32 -8.84
C ASN A 11 5.02 -5.41 -9.74
N THR A 12 5.76 -5.94 -10.73
CA THR A 12 5.30 -7.06 -11.56
C THR A 12 5.12 -8.33 -10.72
N ILE A 13 6.07 -8.65 -9.84
CA ILE A 13 5.94 -9.77 -8.91
C ILE A 13 4.74 -9.55 -7.97
N GLY A 14 4.62 -8.35 -7.40
CA GLY A 14 3.51 -7.99 -6.51
C GLY A 14 2.15 -8.14 -7.19
N LEU A 15 2.00 -7.60 -8.40
CA LEU A 15 0.79 -7.73 -9.20
C LEU A 15 0.47 -9.20 -9.51
N SER A 16 1.48 -10.00 -9.87
CA SER A 16 1.31 -11.43 -10.15
C SER A 16 0.76 -12.17 -8.92
N LEU A 17 1.35 -11.93 -7.75
CA LEU A 17 0.86 -12.51 -6.49
C LEU A 17 -0.57 -12.06 -6.17
N GLN A 18 -0.89 -10.79 -6.40
CA GLN A 18 -2.20 -10.23 -6.11
C GLN A 18 -3.29 -10.77 -7.05
N VAL A 19 -2.97 -10.99 -8.32
CA VAL A 19 -3.85 -11.66 -9.28
C VAL A 19 -4.08 -13.12 -8.89
N LEU A 20 -3.02 -13.85 -8.52
CA LEU A 20 -3.15 -15.23 -8.04
C LEU A 20 -4.04 -15.32 -6.80
N TYR A 21 -3.85 -14.40 -5.84
CA TYR A 21 -4.70 -14.29 -4.66
C TYR A 21 -6.16 -14.02 -5.03
N LEU A 22 -6.43 -13.10 -5.96
CA LEU A 22 -7.79 -12.79 -6.41
C LEU A 22 -8.45 -13.97 -7.13
N ILE A 23 -7.71 -14.70 -7.97
CA ILE A 23 -8.22 -15.92 -8.64
C ILE A 23 -8.63 -16.95 -7.59
N TRP A 24 -7.75 -17.21 -6.63
CA TRP A 24 -8.02 -18.15 -5.55
C TRP A 24 -9.25 -17.70 -4.73
N PHE A 25 -9.27 -16.44 -4.30
CA PHE A 25 -10.39 -15.88 -3.55
C PHE A 25 -11.71 -15.94 -4.33
N TYR A 26 -11.68 -15.66 -5.63
CA TYR A 26 -12.84 -15.72 -6.52
C TYR A 26 -13.38 -17.15 -6.65
N ALA A 27 -12.50 -18.14 -6.73
CA ALA A 27 -12.88 -19.56 -6.82
C ALA A 27 -13.67 -20.01 -5.58
N PHE A 28 -13.23 -19.60 -4.39
CA PHE A 28 -13.77 -20.09 -3.11
C PHE A 28 -14.78 -19.15 -2.44
N THR A 29 -14.98 -17.93 -2.91
CA THR A 29 -15.95 -17.02 -2.30
C THR A 29 -17.40 -17.37 -2.70
N GLY A 30 -18.28 -17.46 -1.70
CA GLY A 30 -19.72 -17.58 -1.92
C GLY A 30 -20.38 -16.25 -2.34
N LYS A 31 -19.71 -15.10 -2.16
CA LYS A 31 -20.26 -13.76 -2.40
C LYS A 31 -19.73 -13.14 -3.70
N ARG A 32 -19.97 -13.80 -4.84
CA ARG A 32 -19.45 -13.36 -6.15
C ARG A 32 -20.05 -12.04 -6.65
N GLY A 33 -21.30 -11.73 -6.31
CA GLY A 33 -21.97 -10.49 -6.75
C GLY A 33 -21.26 -9.20 -6.32
N PRO A 34 -21.06 -8.96 -5.00
CA PRO A 34 -20.30 -7.81 -4.52
C PRO A 34 -18.85 -7.75 -5.04
N LEU A 35 -18.20 -8.91 -5.18
CA LEU A 35 -16.82 -8.98 -5.68
C LEU A 35 -16.74 -8.56 -7.15
N ASN A 36 -17.65 -9.04 -8.01
CA ASN A 36 -17.71 -8.64 -9.41
C ASN A 36 -17.96 -7.13 -9.57
N ARG A 37 -18.77 -6.55 -8.69
CA ARG A 37 -18.99 -5.10 -8.67
C ARG A 37 -17.72 -4.34 -8.30
N GLN A 38 -16.95 -4.81 -7.30
CA GLN A 38 -15.67 -4.22 -6.93
C GLN A 38 -14.62 -4.33 -8.03
N ILE A 39 -14.52 -5.51 -8.68
CA ILE A 39 -13.64 -5.71 -9.85
C ILE A 39 -14.06 -4.77 -10.99
N GLY A 40 -15.35 -4.63 -11.26
CA GLY A 40 -15.87 -3.70 -12.26
C GLY A 40 -15.48 -2.26 -11.98
N TYR A 41 -15.64 -1.78 -10.74
CA TYR A 41 -15.20 -0.42 -10.36
C TYR A 41 -13.70 -0.23 -10.53
N LEU A 42 -12.89 -1.23 -10.14
CA LEU A 42 -11.45 -1.17 -10.32
C LEU A 42 -11.07 -1.03 -11.81
N LEU A 43 -11.67 -1.84 -12.69
CA LEU A 43 -11.41 -1.79 -14.13
C LEU A 43 -11.81 -0.44 -14.76
N VAL A 44 -12.95 0.13 -14.35
CA VAL A 44 -13.39 1.45 -14.81
C VAL A 44 -12.43 2.56 -14.34
N ILE A 45 -11.96 2.49 -13.10
CA ILE A 45 -10.98 3.45 -12.57
C ILE A 45 -9.66 3.33 -13.35
N LEU A 46 -9.15 2.12 -13.56
CA LEU A 46 -7.92 1.90 -14.32
C LEU A 46 -8.04 2.41 -15.76
N ALA A 47 -9.14 2.08 -16.46
CA ALA A 47 -9.37 2.56 -17.82
C ALA A 47 -9.46 4.10 -17.89
N SER A 48 -10.18 4.73 -16.95
CA SER A 48 -10.31 6.18 -16.92
C SER A 48 -8.97 6.88 -16.62
N VAL A 49 -8.17 6.33 -15.70
CA VAL A 49 -6.81 6.82 -15.41
C VAL A 49 -5.93 6.69 -16.65
N SER A 50 -5.92 5.54 -17.34
CA SER A 50 -5.11 5.37 -18.56
C SER A 50 -5.49 6.37 -19.65
N MET A 51 -6.78 6.56 -19.91
CA MET A 51 -7.26 7.55 -20.89
C MET A 51 -6.84 8.99 -20.53
N VAL A 52 -6.96 9.35 -19.25
CA VAL A 52 -6.58 10.69 -18.77
C VAL A 52 -5.08 10.90 -18.86
N VAL A 53 -4.26 9.88 -18.56
CA VAL A 53 -2.80 9.94 -18.64
C VAL A 53 -2.34 10.07 -20.09
N GLU A 54 -2.87 9.25 -21.00
CA GLU A 54 -2.52 9.27 -22.43
C GLU A 54 -2.91 10.59 -23.13
N SER A 55 -4.00 11.22 -22.69
CA SER A 55 -4.47 12.49 -23.26
C SER A 55 -3.63 13.71 -22.85
N ARG A 56 -2.62 13.55 -21.98
CA ARG A 56 -1.86 14.67 -21.40
C ARG A 56 -0.46 14.79 -22.01
N SER A 57 0.06 16.01 -22.01
CA SER A 57 1.38 16.35 -22.57
C SER A 57 2.55 15.76 -21.77
N ASP A 58 2.36 15.51 -20.47
CA ASP A 58 3.34 14.85 -19.61
C ASP A 58 2.68 13.65 -18.89
N PRO A 59 2.59 12.49 -19.57
CA PRO A 59 1.93 11.31 -19.02
C PRO A 59 2.70 10.71 -17.83
N THR A 60 4.02 10.86 -17.81
CA THR A 60 4.88 10.27 -16.77
C THR A 60 4.66 10.97 -15.43
N TYR A 61 4.63 12.30 -15.44
CA TYR A 61 4.40 13.08 -14.22
C TYR A 61 3.01 12.81 -13.63
N LEU A 62 1.97 12.80 -14.49
CA LEU A 62 0.61 12.57 -14.02
C LEU A 62 0.40 11.13 -13.50
N ALA A 63 0.96 10.14 -14.18
CA ALA A 63 0.93 8.75 -13.71
C ALA A 63 1.63 8.61 -12.34
N GLY A 64 2.81 9.22 -12.18
CA GLY A 64 3.54 9.25 -10.90
C GLY A 64 2.73 9.89 -9.78
N LEU A 65 2.12 11.06 -10.04
CA LEU A 65 1.28 11.74 -9.07
C LEU A 65 0.06 10.92 -8.65
N LEU A 66 -0.66 10.34 -9.62
CA LEU A 66 -1.84 9.50 -9.35
C LEU A 66 -1.46 8.23 -8.58
N ALA A 67 -0.34 7.59 -8.94
CA ALA A 67 0.19 6.44 -8.22
C ALA A 67 0.53 6.81 -6.77
N CYS A 68 1.23 7.93 -6.53
CA CYS A 68 1.51 8.41 -5.18
C CYS A 68 0.24 8.63 -4.37
N MET A 69 -0.77 9.29 -4.94
CA MET A 69 -2.04 9.54 -4.27
C MET A 69 -2.75 8.22 -3.92
N ALA A 70 -2.78 7.26 -4.84
CA ALA A 70 -3.35 5.93 -4.60
C ALA A 70 -2.60 5.19 -3.49
N SER A 71 -1.26 5.21 -3.50
CA SER A 71 -0.45 4.60 -2.43
C SER A 71 -0.72 5.22 -1.07
N LEU A 72 -0.82 6.56 -0.98
CA LEU A 72 -1.16 7.24 0.27
C LEU A 72 -2.55 6.90 0.78
N LEU A 73 -3.54 6.77 -0.12
CA LEU A 73 -4.86 6.27 0.25
C LEU A 73 -4.79 4.83 0.77
N CYS A 74 -4.01 3.95 0.16
CA CYS A 74 -3.79 2.59 0.67
C CYS A 74 -3.10 2.57 2.04
N CYS A 75 -2.16 3.50 2.31
CA CYS A 75 -1.52 3.63 3.62
C CYS A 75 -2.51 3.98 4.76
N SER A 76 -3.73 4.44 4.44
CA SER A 76 -4.78 4.69 5.44
C SER A 76 -5.47 3.40 5.95
N ALA A 77 -5.44 2.30 5.19
CA ALA A 77 -6.06 1.05 5.60
C ALA A 77 -5.49 0.49 6.93
N PRO A 78 -4.16 0.42 7.15
CA PRO A 78 -3.61 -0.02 8.42
C PRO A 78 -3.76 1.02 9.55
N LEU A 79 -4.03 2.29 9.25
CA LEU A 79 -4.37 3.31 10.26
C LEU A 79 -5.69 2.98 10.99
N VAL A 80 -6.62 2.28 10.34
CA VAL A 80 -7.85 1.78 10.99
C VAL A 80 -7.49 0.80 12.12
N GLY A 81 -6.47 -0.05 11.92
CA GLY A 81 -5.98 -0.98 12.94
C GLY A 81 -5.36 -0.27 14.14
N VAL A 82 -4.72 0.88 13.93
CA VAL A 82 -4.22 1.74 15.01
C VAL A 82 -5.37 2.26 15.87
N GLY A 83 -6.47 2.72 15.25
CA GLY A 83 -7.66 3.16 15.98
C GLY A 83 -8.24 2.08 16.91
N GLU A 84 -8.24 0.82 16.46
CA GLU A 84 -8.66 -0.33 17.28
C GLU A 84 -7.72 -0.55 18.47
N VAL A 85 -6.40 -0.39 18.31
CA VAL A 85 -5.43 -0.51 19.41
C VAL A 85 -5.58 0.60 20.44
N LEU A 86 -5.79 1.86 20.02
CA LEU A 86 -6.04 2.94 20.96
C LEU A 86 -7.34 2.71 21.76
N ARG A 87 -8.37 2.14 21.13
CA ARG A 87 -9.65 1.84 21.77
C ARG A 87 -9.55 0.65 22.73
N THR A 88 -8.88 -0.42 22.32
CA THR A 88 -8.75 -1.66 23.09
C THR A 88 -7.59 -1.63 24.10
N LYS A 89 -6.69 -0.66 23.97
CA LYS A 89 -5.44 -0.54 24.73
C LYS A 89 -4.58 -1.82 24.71
N SER A 90 -4.71 -2.64 23.67
CA SER A 90 -3.99 -3.90 23.49
C SER A 90 -3.44 -3.99 22.08
N SER A 91 -2.17 -4.38 21.96
CA SER A 91 -1.48 -4.62 20.69
C SER A 91 -1.63 -6.07 20.19
N GLU A 92 -2.41 -6.91 20.89
CA GLU A 92 -2.58 -8.35 20.60
C GLU A 92 -3.05 -8.66 19.18
N LYS A 93 -3.87 -7.77 18.60
CA LYS A 93 -4.40 -7.94 17.23
C LYS A 93 -3.48 -7.37 16.15
N LEU A 94 -2.40 -6.67 16.50
CA LEU A 94 -1.48 -6.11 15.51
C LEU A 94 -0.42 -7.13 15.10
N PRO A 95 -0.26 -7.40 13.79
CA PRO A 95 0.79 -8.30 13.31
C PRO A 95 2.16 -7.61 13.35
N PHE A 96 2.90 -7.75 14.44
CA PHE A 96 4.22 -7.11 14.65
C PHE A 96 5.17 -7.33 13.47
N VAL A 97 5.33 -8.59 13.03
CA VAL A 97 6.22 -8.95 11.93
C VAL A 97 5.83 -8.24 10.62
N LEU A 98 4.54 -8.08 10.35
CA LEU A 98 4.04 -7.41 9.16
C LEU A 98 4.39 -5.91 9.20
N ILE A 99 4.20 -5.27 10.35
CA ILE A 99 4.47 -3.84 10.53
C ILE A 99 5.98 -3.56 10.47
N ALA A 100 6.80 -4.38 11.15
CA ALA A 100 8.25 -4.27 11.10
C ALA A 100 8.81 -4.50 9.68
N SER A 101 8.30 -5.50 8.96
CA SER A 101 8.68 -5.75 7.57
C SER A 101 8.29 -4.58 6.66
N SER A 102 7.09 -4.03 6.85
CA SER A 102 6.60 -2.86 6.10
C SER A 102 7.46 -1.62 6.35
N PHE A 103 7.91 -1.41 7.59
CA PHE A 103 8.85 -0.33 7.92
C PHE A 103 10.17 -0.48 7.16
N VAL A 104 10.78 -1.67 7.18
CA VAL A 104 12.05 -1.93 6.49
C VAL A 104 11.90 -1.73 4.98
N VAL A 105 10.84 -2.30 4.38
CA VAL A 105 10.57 -2.15 2.94
C VAL A 105 10.37 -0.68 2.57
N SER A 106 9.59 0.07 3.35
CA SER A 106 9.34 1.49 3.09
C SER A 106 10.63 2.32 3.25
N LEU A 107 11.47 1.98 4.22
CA LEU A 107 12.76 2.64 4.42
C LEU A 107 13.71 2.37 3.24
N MET A 108 13.76 1.13 2.74
CA MET A 108 14.55 0.79 1.56
C MET A 108 14.07 1.55 0.32
N TRP A 109 12.76 1.66 0.11
CA TRP A 109 12.20 2.45 -1.01
C TRP A 109 12.42 3.95 -0.86
N LEU A 110 12.38 4.48 0.36
CA LEU A 110 12.75 5.88 0.62
C LEU A 110 14.20 6.14 0.23
N LEU A 111 15.14 5.31 0.71
CA LEU A 111 16.55 5.43 0.36
C LEU A 111 16.76 5.26 -1.15
N TYR A 112 16.06 4.31 -1.77
CA TYR A 112 16.09 4.11 -3.20
C TYR A 112 15.67 5.37 -3.96
N GLY A 113 14.50 5.94 -3.63
CA GLY A 113 13.99 7.16 -4.24
C GLY A 113 14.96 8.34 -4.11
N LEU A 114 15.63 8.47 -2.97
CA LEU A 114 16.65 9.51 -2.76
C LEU A 114 17.87 9.31 -3.68
N VAL A 115 18.32 8.06 -3.87
CA VAL A 115 19.45 7.73 -4.74
C VAL A 115 19.13 8.04 -6.22
N ILE A 116 17.92 7.68 -6.69
CA ILE A 116 17.50 7.93 -8.06
C ILE A 116 16.92 9.34 -8.29
N ASN A 117 16.93 10.20 -7.25
CA ASN A 117 16.32 11.53 -7.25
C ASN A 117 14.84 11.54 -7.68
N ASP A 118 14.11 10.49 -7.32
CA ASP A 118 12.68 10.36 -7.57
C ASP A 118 11.88 10.89 -6.37
N GLN A 119 11.31 12.08 -6.53
CA GLN A 119 10.53 12.73 -5.48
C GLN A 119 9.24 11.99 -5.16
N PHE A 120 8.61 11.35 -6.15
CA PHE A 120 7.35 10.62 -5.96
C PHE A 120 7.57 9.40 -5.05
N VAL A 121 8.58 8.59 -5.37
CA VAL A 121 8.96 7.43 -4.55
C VAL A 121 9.40 7.85 -3.16
N SER A 122 10.26 8.88 -3.07
CA SER A 122 10.80 9.36 -1.80
C SER A 122 9.70 9.87 -0.86
N VAL A 123 8.80 10.73 -1.35
CA VAL A 123 7.75 11.34 -0.52
C VAL A 123 6.75 10.28 -0.05
N THR A 124 6.27 9.42 -0.95
CA THR A 124 5.29 8.38 -0.59
C THR A 124 5.86 7.41 0.43
N ASN A 125 7.09 6.93 0.23
CA ASN A 125 7.70 5.99 1.17
C ASN A 125 8.15 6.65 2.47
N GLY A 126 8.53 7.93 2.45
CA GLY A 126 8.79 8.71 3.66
C GLY A 126 7.56 8.80 4.57
N ILE A 127 6.38 9.04 4.00
CA ILE A 127 5.12 9.03 4.74
C ILE A 127 4.82 7.63 5.29
N ALA A 128 5.06 6.57 4.50
CA ALA A 128 4.87 5.19 4.94
C ALA A 128 5.80 4.83 6.12
N VAL A 129 7.07 5.24 6.08
CA VAL A 129 8.04 5.09 7.19
C VAL A 129 7.53 5.78 8.46
N LEU A 130 7.03 7.01 8.36
CA LEU A 130 6.47 7.73 9.51
C LEU A 130 5.27 6.99 10.12
N ILE A 131 4.34 6.53 9.27
CA ILE A 131 3.18 5.75 9.70
C ILE A 131 3.60 4.45 10.39
N SER A 132 4.50 3.67 9.80
CA SER A 132 4.96 2.42 10.38
C SER A 132 5.76 2.64 11.66
N THR A 133 6.49 3.76 11.80
CA THR A 133 7.16 4.14 13.05
C THR A 133 6.16 4.38 14.17
N VAL A 134 5.06 5.09 13.88
CA VAL A 134 3.96 5.28 14.84
C VAL A 134 3.34 3.93 15.21
N GLN A 135 3.14 3.03 14.25
CA GLN A 135 2.60 1.69 14.53
C GLN A 135 3.54 0.85 15.41
N LEU A 136 4.85 0.92 15.16
CA LEU A 136 5.86 0.22 15.97
C LEU A 136 5.95 0.80 17.39
N SER A 137 5.83 2.12 17.57
CA SER A 137 5.87 2.73 18.90
C SER A 137 4.68 2.30 19.77
N LEU A 138 3.51 2.03 19.17
CA LEU A 138 2.35 1.50 19.89
C LEU A 138 2.61 0.12 20.51
N PHE A 139 3.46 -0.73 19.91
CA PHE A 139 3.85 -2.00 20.54
C PHE A 139 4.72 -1.82 21.78
N VAL A 140 5.51 -0.74 21.84
CA VAL A 140 6.35 -0.42 23.00
C VAL A 140 5.49 0.19 24.12
N ILE A 141 4.48 0.99 23.74
CA ILE A 141 3.62 1.71 24.70
C ILE A 141 2.51 0.82 25.26
N TYR A 142 1.87 -0.01 24.43
CA TYR A 142 0.73 -0.84 24.82
C TYR A 142 1.15 -2.29 25.08
N PRO A 143 0.76 -2.88 26.21
CA PRO A 143 1.10 -4.25 26.54
C PRO A 143 0.49 -5.22 25.52
N THR A 144 1.27 -6.25 25.17
CA THR A 144 0.86 -7.33 24.24
C THR A 144 -0.26 -8.22 24.79
N LYS A 145 -0.52 -8.14 26.11
CA LYS A 145 -1.63 -8.83 26.77
C LYS A 145 -2.50 -7.80 27.48
N ALA A 146 -3.82 -7.88 27.30
CA ALA A 146 -4.76 -7.21 28.19
C ALA A 146 -4.47 -7.66 29.63
N LYS A 147 -4.43 -6.72 30.59
CA LYS A 147 -4.42 -7.08 32.01
C LYS A 147 -5.73 -7.84 32.29
N THR A 148 -5.63 -9.15 32.43
CA THR A 148 -6.65 -10.01 33.06
C THR A 148 -6.82 -9.60 34.51
#